data_AF-A0A171DMJ7-F1
#
_entry.id   AF-A0A171DMJ7-F1
#
_cell.length_a   1.000
_cell.length_b   1.000
_cell.length_c   1.000
_cell.angle_alpha   90.00
_cell.angle_beta   90.00
_cell.angle_gamma   90.00
#
_symmetry.space_group_name_H-M   'P 1'
#
loop_
_entity.id
_entity.type
_entity.pdbx_description
1 polymer ?
#
loop_
_entity_poly.entity_id
_entity_poly.type
_entity_poly.pdbx_seq_one_letter_code
_entity_poly.pdbx_strand_id
1 'polypeptide(L)'
;MSSPLEPEPPTLGQLVGEIGEDLSKLFRQEVELAKAEIRQEAAKAGKAAGLLGGAGFAGYMVALLVTLAVMFGLGNVMDLGWAALIVAALWAGAGAALFVTGKARLRQVSPKPEQTIETLKEDARWARNLTR
;
A
#
# COMPACT_ATOMS: atom_id res chain seq x y z
N MET A 1 14.33 -65.30 32.06
CA MET A 1 13.56 -64.55 31.05
C MET A 1 12.52 -63.72 31.77
N SER A 2 12.86 -62.48 32.15
CA SER A 2 11.93 -61.51 32.74
C SER A 2 11.23 -60.75 31.61
N SER A 3 9.89 -60.71 31.69
CA SER A 3 9.01 -60.12 30.68
C SER A 3 9.22 -58.60 30.56
N PRO A 4 9.15 -58.01 29.35
CA PRO A 4 9.15 -56.56 29.17
C PRO A 4 7.83 -55.99 29.72
N LEU A 5 7.91 -54.90 30.49
CA LEU A 5 6.77 -54.16 31.01
C LEU A 5 6.06 -53.45 29.83
N GLU A 6 4.78 -53.72 29.63
CA GLU A 6 3.94 -52.94 28.72
C GLU A 6 3.83 -51.50 29.27
N PRO A 7 3.96 -50.48 28.42
CA PRO A 7 3.88 -49.09 28.85
C PRO A 7 2.45 -48.77 29.35
N GLU A 8 2.35 -48.18 30.54
CA GLU A 8 1.07 -47.71 31.09
C GLU A 8 0.39 -46.71 30.12
N PRO A 9 -0.95 -46.75 30.02
CA PRO A 9 -1.69 -45.82 29.19
C PRO A 9 -1.50 -44.37 29.66
N PRO A 10 -1.39 -43.40 28.73
CA PRO A 10 -1.11 -42.02 29.07
C PRO A 10 -2.20 -41.45 29.99
N THR A 11 -1.76 -40.70 31.00
CA THR A 11 -2.64 -40.05 31.96
C THR A 11 -3.37 -38.86 31.32
N LEU A 12 -4.59 -38.54 31.75
CA LEU A 12 -5.38 -37.41 31.22
C LEU A 12 -4.62 -36.06 31.26
N GLY A 13 -3.74 -35.87 32.24
CA GLY A 13 -2.88 -34.69 32.33
C GLY A 13 -1.82 -34.63 31.23
N GLN A 14 -1.29 -35.78 30.77
CA GLN A 14 -0.35 -35.85 29.65
C GLN A 14 -1.03 -35.54 28.31
N LEU A 15 -2.25 -36.07 28.08
CA LEU A 15 -3.02 -35.77 26.86
C LEU A 15 -3.39 -34.29 26.71
N VAL A 16 -3.80 -33.63 27.81
CA VAL A 16 -4.09 -32.19 27.80
C VAL A 16 -2.82 -31.36 27.55
N GLY A 17 -1.67 -31.82 28.09
CA GLY A 17 -0.37 -31.22 27.83
C GLY A 17 0.05 -31.31 26.36
N GLU A 18 -0.08 -32.48 25.73
CA GLU A 18 0.21 -32.68 24.30
C GLU A 18 -0.66 -31.80 23.41
N ILE A 19 -1.98 -31.72 23.67
CA ILE A 19 -2.89 -30.88 22.88
C ILE A 19 -2.50 -29.39 23.00
N GLY A 20 -2.16 -28.92 24.21
CA GLY A 20 -1.71 -27.54 24.42
C GLY A 20 -0.40 -27.22 23.71
N GLU A 21 0.50 -28.18 23.65
CA GLU A 21 1.77 -28.07 22.92
C GLU A 21 1.55 -28.03 21.40
N ASP A 22 0.64 -28.86 20.87
CA ASP A 22 0.29 -28.90 19.45
C ASP A 22 -0.45 -27.64 18.99
N LEU A 23 -1.35 -27.12 19.81
CA LEU A 23 -2.00 -25.83 19.55
C LEU A 23 -0.98 -24.67 19.56
N SER A 24 -0.02 -24.71 20.48
CA SER A 24 1.07 -23.73 20.52
C SER A 24 1.97 -23.81 19.28
N LYS A 25 2.23 -25.03 18.79
CA LYS A 25 2.95 -25.26 17.52
C LYS A 25 2.18 -24.72 16.32
N LEU A 26 0.88 -25.02 16.22
CA LEU A 26 0.00 -24.52 15.14
C LEU A 26 -0.06 -22.99 15.13
N PHE A 27 -0.28 -22.36 16.29
CA PHE A 27 -0.31 -20.91 16.38
C PHE A 27 1.00 -20.27 15.91
N ARG A 28 2.13 -20.85 16.31
CA ARG A 28 3.44 -20.37 15.86
C ARG A 28 3.62 -20.55 14.35
N GLN A 29 3.12 -21.63 13.77
CA GLN A 29 3.16 -21.87 12.31
C GLN A 29 2.28 -20.88 11.54
N GLU A 30 1.07 -20.61 12.00
CA GLU A 30 0.17 -19.57 11.45
C GLU A 30 0.87 -18.20 11.43
N VAL A 31 1.52 -17.83 12.54
CA VAL A 31 2.27 -16.58 12.62
C VAL A 31 3.46 -16.57 11.64
N GLU A 32 4.21 -17.66 11.52
CA GLU A 32 5.31 -17.74 10.56
C GLU A 32 4.84 -17.73 9.10
N LEU A 33 3.69 -18.36 8.81
CA LEU A 33 3.06 -18.32 7.50
C LEU A 33 2.60 -16.91 7.15
N ALA A 34 1.88 -16.24 8.05
CA ALA A 34 1.43 -14.87 7.87
C ALA A 34 2.62 -13.92 7.65
N LYS A 35 3.72 -14.09 8.41
CA LYS A 35 4.97 -13.34 8.18
C LYS A 35 5.56 -13.61 6.80
N ALA A 36 5.58 -14.88 6.36
CA ALA A 36 6.10 -15.25 5.05
C ALA A 36 5.27 -14.63 3.91
N GLU A 37 3.94 -14.69 4.02
CA GLU A 37 3.01 -14.09 3.05
C GLU A 37 3.15 -12.57 3.00
N ILE A 38 3.15 -11.89 4.16
CA ILE A 38 3.38 -10.44 4.25
C ILE A 38 4.73 -10.08 3.62
N ARG A 39 5.80 -10.85 3.88
CA ARG A 39 7.12 -10.58 3.30
C ARG A 39 7.11 -10.75 1.78
N GLN A 40 6.41 -11.75 1.27
CA GLN A 40 6.30 -11.99 -0.17
C GLN A 40 5.50 -10.88 -0.85
N GLU A 41 4.37 -10.48 -0.27
CA GLU A 41 3.57 -9.36 -0.77
C GLU A 41 4.31 -8.03 -0.67
N ALA A 42 5.02 -7.77 0.43
CA ALA A 42 5.87 -6.59 0.57
C ALA A 42 6.97 -6.53 -0.48
N ALA A 43 7.59 -7.67 -0.83
CA ALA A 43 8.60 -7.74 -1.87
C ALA A 43 8.01 -7.44 -3.26
N LYS A 44 6.84 -8.01 -3.57
CA LYS A 44 6.11 -7.72 -4.83
C LYS A 44 5.74 -6.24 -4.94
N ALA A 45 5.14 -5.69 -3.87
CA ALA A 45 4.77 -4.29 -3.78
C ALA A 45 6.01 -3.38 -3.89
N GLY A 46 7.11 -3.72 -3.22
CA GLY A 46 8.38 -2.99 -3.30
C GLY A 46 8.96 -2.97 -4.71
N LYS A 47 8.94 -4.10 -5.42
CA LYS A 47 9.38 -4.16 -6.82
C LYS A 47 8.49 -3.32 -7.74
N ALA A 48 7.17 -3.40 -7.57
CA ALA A 48 6.21 -2.61 -8.33
C ALA A 48 6.40 -1.11 -8.09
N ALA A 49 6.54 -0.70 -6.81
CA ALA A 49 6.83 0.67 -6.43
C ALA A 49 8.17 1.15 -7.00
N GLY A 50 9.21 0.30 -7.00
CA GLY A 50 10.50 0.59 -7.62
C GLY A 50 10.39 0.81 -9.13
N LEU A 51 9.65 -0.04 -9.85
CA LEU A 51 9.41 0.11 -11.27
C LEU A 51 8.61 1.38 -11.59
N LEU A 52 7.54 1.66 -10.84
CA LEU A 52 6.74 2.88 -11.01
C LEU A 52 7.55 4.13 -10.68
N GLY A 53 8.37 4.10 -9.63
CA GLY A 53 9.29 5.18 -9.29
C GLY A 53 10.32 5.43 -10.41
N GLY A 54 10.92 4.36 -10.94
CA GLY A 54 11.83 4.42 -12.08
C GLY A 54 11.16 4.98 -13.34
N ALA A 55 9.95 4.53 -13.65
CA ALA A 55 9.16 5.04 -14.77
C ALA A 55 8.81 6.53 -14.60
N GLY A 56 8.45 6.96 -13.38
CA GLY A 56 8.22 8.36 -13.05
C GLY A 56 9.47 9.22 -13.26
N PHE A 57 10.63 8.76 -12.79
CA PHE A 57 11.91 9.44 -13.00
C PHE A 57 12.28 9.51 -14.49
N ALA A 58 12.17 8.40 -15.22
CA ALA A 58 12.44 8.36 -16.65
C ALA A 58 11.51 9.31 -17.42
N GLY A 59 10.21 9.33 -17.09
CA GLY A 59 9.24 10.26 -17.66
C GLY A 59 9.59 11.73 -17.38
N TYR A 60 10.03 12.05 -16.16
CA TYR A 60 10.52 13.39 -15.81
C TYR A 60 11.77 13.77 -16.63
N MET A 61 12.73 12.86 -16.81
CA MET A 61 13.90 13.09 -17.67
C MET A 61 13.52 13.33 -19.13
N VAL A 62 12.58 12.58 -19.68
CA VAL A 62 12.05 12.81 -21.03
C VAL A 62 11.44 14.20 -21.14
N ALA A 63 10.59 14.60 -20.18
CA ALA A 63 9.97 15.92 -20.18
C ALA A 63 11.01 17.06 -20.10
N LEU A 64 12.06 16.89 -19.30
CA LEU A 64 13.19 17.82 -19.22
C LEU A 64 13.90 17.95 -20.57
N LEU A 65 14.27 16.82 -21.18
CA LEU A 65 14.98 16.81 -22.47
C LEU A 65 14.13 17.40 -23.60
N VAL A 66 12.83 17.11 -23.63
CA VAL A 66 11.89 17.72 -24.58
C VAL A 66 11.79 19.23 -24.37
N THR A 67 11.72 19.68 -23.11
CA THR A 67 11.70 21.12 -22.78
C THR A 67 12.94 21.84 -23.32
N LEU A 68 14.13 21.25 -23.11
CA LEU A 68 15.37 21.78 -23.65
C LEU A 68 15.39 21.74 -25.18
N ALA A 69 14.99 20.62 -25.79
CA ALA A 69 14.96 20.47 -27.23
C ALA A 69 14.03 21.49 -27.90
N VAL A 70 12.85 21.75 -27.34
CA VAL A 70 11.92 22.78 -27.84
C VAL A 70 12.53 24.17 -27.66
N MET A 71 13.11 24.47 -26.50
CA MET A 71 13.73 25.78 -26.23
C MET A 71 14.89 26.07 -27.20
N PHE A 72 15.83 25.14 -27.35
CA PHE A 72 16.94 25.29 -28.29
C PHE A 72 16.48 25.25 -29.75
N GLY A 73 15.49 24.42 -30.08
CA GLY A 73 14.87 24.36 -31.40
C GLY A 73 14.30 25.72 -31.82
N LEU A 74 13.49 26.33 -30.95
CA LEU A 74 13.00 27.71 -31.13
C LEU A 74 14.15 28.72 -31.17
N GLY A 75 15.18 28.54 -30.34
CA GLY A 75 16.38 29.37 -30.32
C GLY A 75 17.14 29.45 -31.66
N ASN A 76 16.91 28.53 -32.61
CA ASN A 76 17.47 28.62 -33.96
C ASN A 76 16.75 29.66 -34.85
N VAL A 77 15.52 30.04 -34.50
CA VAL A 77 14.68 30.95 -35.30
C VAL A 77 14.30 32.24 -34.55
N MET A 78 14.59 32.33 -33.25
CA MET A 78 14.37 33.51 -32.42
C MET A 78 15.40 33.58 -31.27
N ASP A 79 15.47 34.72 -30.58
CA ASP A 79 16.31 34.83 -29.38
C ASP A 79 15.93 33.81 -28.30
N LEU A 80 16.94 33.25 -27.64
CA LEU A 80 16.76 32.16 -26.67
C LEU A 80 15.91 32.60 -25.47
N GLY A 81 15.94 33.89 -25.08
CA GLY A 81 15.09 34.43 -24.03
C GLY A 81 13.60 34.33 -24.38
N TRP A 82 13.22 34.68 -25.62
CA TRP A 82 11.84 34.54 -26.09
C TRP A 82 11.42 33.08 -26.21
N ALA A 83 12.30 32.22 -26.70
CA ALA A 83 12.06 30.77 -26.73
C ALA A 83 11.80 30.22 -25.31
N ALA A 84 12.60 30.64 -24.33
CA ALA A 84 12.42 30.24 -22.94
C ALA A 84 11.09 30.72 -22.34
N LEU A 85 10.67 31.96 -22.65
CA LEU A 85 9.37 32.50 -22.21
C LEU A 85 8.19 31.71 -22.79
N ILE A 86 8.26 31.32 -24.06
CA ILE A 86 7.22 30.47 -24.69
C ILE A 86 7.13 29.12 -23.99
N VAL A 87 8.26 28.46 -23.77
CA VAL A 87 8.31 27.16 -23.09
C VAL A 87 7.82 27.28 -21.63
N ALA A 88 8.17 28.37 -20.94
CA ALA A 88 7.67 28.66 -19.60
C ALA A 88 6.13 28.85 -19.59
N ALA A 89 5.58 29.55 -20.58
CA ALA A 89 4.14 29.72 -20.73
C ALA A 89 3.41 28.39 -20.97
N LEU A 90 4.00 27.49 -21.78
CA LEU A 90 3.46 26.13 -21.98
C LEU A 90 3.40 25.35 -20.66
N TRP A 91 4.48 25.36 -19.87
CA TRP A 91 4.50 24.70 -18.57
C TRP A 91 3.54 25.35 -17.55
N ALA A 92 3.42 26.68 -17.56
CA ALA A 92 2.45 27.39 -16.74
C ALA A 92 1.01 26.98 -17.08
N GLY A 93 0.68 26.87 -18.37
CA GLY A 93 -0.62 26.38 -18.84
C GLY A 93 -0.89 24.94 -18.40
N ALA A 94 0.07 24.03 -18.61
CA ALA A 94 -0.05 22.65 -18.17
C ALA A 94 -0.21 22.55 -16.64
N GLY A 95 0.59 23.29 -15.88
CA GLY A 95 0.51 23.36 -14.42
C GLY A 95 -0.83 23.89 -13.92
N ALA A 96 -1.36 24.95 -14.54
CA ALA A 96 -2.68 25.50 -14.22
C ALA A 96 -3.80 24.46 -14.47
N ALA A 97 -3.76 23.76 -15.61
CA ALA A 97 -4.73 22.71 -15.94
C ALA A 97 -4.68 21.55 -14.93
N LEU A 98 -3.47 21.08 -14.59
CA LEU A 98 -3.27 20.04 -13.59
C LEU A 98 -3.76 20.48 -12.20
N PHE A 99 -3.46 21.71 -11.79
CA PHE A 99 -3.90 22.27 -10.51
C PHE A 99 -5.43 22.33 -10.42
N VAL A 100 -6.09 22.87 -11.44
CA VAL A 100 -7.56 22.98 -11.48
C VAL A 100 -8.20 21.58 -11.43
N THR A 101 -7.71 20.66 -12.25
CA THR A 101 -8.23 19.28 -12.32
C THR A 101 -7.99 18.53 -11.00
N GLY A 102 -6.78 18.63 -10.45
CA GLY A 102 -6.41 18.01 -9.18
C GLY A 102 -7.25 18.55 -8.02
N LYS A 103 -7.41 19.87 -7.93
CA LYS A 103 -8.27 20.53 -6.93
C LYS A 103 -9.73 20.09 -7.05
N ALA A 104 -10.25 19.97 -8.28
CA ALA A 104 -11.61 19.49 -8.51
C ALA A 104 -11.80 18.04 -8.05
N ARG A 105 -10.85 17.15 -8.36
CA ARG A 105 -10.89 15.75 -7.93
C ARG A 105 -10.75 15.61 -6.42
N LEU A 106 -9.84 16.35 -5.79
CA LEU A 106 -9.68 16.33 -4.33
C LEU A 106 -10.96 16.75 -3.60
N ARG A 107 -11.73 17.69 -4.14
CA ARG A 107 -13.03 18.08 -3.58
C ARG A 107 -14.09 16.97 -3.61
N GLN A 108 -13.93 15.98 -4.49
CA GLN A 108 -14.84 14.84 -4.59
C GLN A 108 -14.42 13.67 -3.68
N VAL A 109 -13.20 13.71 -3.14
CA VAL A 109 -12.75 12.71 -2.17
C VAL A 109 -13.33 13.07 -0.81
N SER A 110 -14.30 12.30 -0.32
CA SER A 110 -14.79 12.41 1.06
C SER A 110 -13.82 11.67 2.00
N PRO A 111 -13.07 12.38 2.86
CA PRO A 111 -12.11 11.72 3.76
C PRO A 111 -12.78 10.95 4.91
N LYS A 112 -14.08 11.16 5.13
CA LYS A 112 -14.86 10.40 6.11
C LYS A 112 -15.50 9.19 5.42
N PRO A 113 -15.22 7.95 5.87
CA PRO A 113 -15.96 6.79 5.41
C PRO A 113 -17.36 6.83 6.05
N GLU A 114 -18.28 7.54 5.40
CA GLU A 114 -19.63 7.81 5.93
C GLU A 114 -20.37 6.51 6.28
N GLN A 115 -20.26 5.50 5.42
CA GLN A 115 -20.84 4.17 5.65
C GLN A 115 -20.25 3.49 6.88
N THR A 116 -18.92 3.49 7.05
CA THR A 116 -18.27 2.89 8.23
C THR A 116 -18.67 3.60 9.51
N ILE A 117 -18.80 4.92 9.49
CA ILE A 117 -19.26 5.70 10.65
C ILE A 117 -20.73 5.38 10.96
N GLU A 118 -21.56 5.16 9.96
CA GLU A 118 -22.97 4.80 10.13
C GLU A 118 -23.12 3.39 10.72
N THR A 119 -22.41 2.39 10.20
CA THR A 119 -22.38 1.03 10.76
C THR A 119 -21.90 1.04 12.21
N LEU A 120 -20.81 1.75 12.53
CA LEU A 120 -20.33 1.86 13.92
C LEU A 120 -21.35 2.53 14.86
N LYS A 121 -22.17 3.47 14.36
CA LYS A 121 -23.25 4.09 15.15
C LYS A 121 -24.42 3.13 15.36
N GLU A 122 -24.73 2.27 14.39
CA GLU A 122 -25.74 1.23 14.53
C GLU A 122 -25.30 0.18 15.54
N ASP A 123 -24.06 -0.32 15.44
CA ASP A 123 -23.49 -1.28 16.38
C ASP A 123 -23.48 -0.71 17.81
N ALA A 124 -23.06 0.54 17.97
CA ALA A 124 -23.10 1.23 19.26
C ALA A 124 -24.52 1.48 19.79
N ARG A 125 -25.53 1.62 18.90
CA ARG A 125 -26.94 1.69 19.32
C ARG A 125 -27.46 0.33 19.76
N TRP A 126 -27.15 -0.73 19.02
CA TRP A 126 -27.53 -2.09 19.38
C TRP A 126 -26.94 -2.52 20.73
N ALA A 127 -25.64 -2.26 20.96
CA ALA A 127 -24.97 -2.58 22.22
C ALA A 127 -25.55 -1.82 23.44
N ARG A 128 -26.01 -0.57 23.26
CA ARG A 128 -26.67 0.21 24.33
C ARG A 128 -28.09 -0.28 24.65
N ASN A 129 -28.80 -0.85 23.68
CA ASN A 129 -30.13 -1.40 23.90
C ASN A 129 -30.09 -2.75 24.63
N LEU A 130 -28.98 -3.50 24.57
CA LEU A 130 -28.80 -4.76 25.30
C LEU A 130 -28.49 -4.59 26.78
N THR A 131 -28.11 -3.39 27.20
CA THR A 131 -27.67 -3.08 28.57
C THR A 131 -28.73 -2.32 29.38
N ARG A 132 -29.95 -2.18 28.84
CA ARG A 132 -31.16 -1.69 29.53
C ARG A 132 -32.20 -2.79 29.59
#